data_AF-A0A1V1NX36-F1
#
_entry.id   AF-A0A1V1NX36-F1
#
_cell.length_a   1.000
_cell.length_b   1.000
_cell.length_c   1.000
_cell.angle_alpha   90.00
_cell.angle_beta   90.00
_cell.angle_gamma   90.00
#
_symmetry.space_group_name_H-M   'P 1'
#
loop_
_entity.id
_entity.type
_entity.pdbx_description
1 polymer ?
#
loop_
_entity_poly.entity_id
_entity_poly.type
_entity_poly.pdbx_seq_one_letter_code
_entity_poly.pdbx_strand_id
1 'polypeptide(L)'
;MIPYFKDTFIGQNPTPNKNRYMTLAFNFAMVDPKFDRVQDAFQRYVDNIINDFLKRYQQYFDKQIITEIQSAAFIDEKIQKLFLYCARNQLKVYMFIDEYDNFTNTILTTSGKNKYYELTQGEGPFRYFFNLLKGLTSMPDSGLDKLFITGVSPITMDDVTSGFNIGDNVSLDANINEVMGFTESETMEMLCYYYQANKLSLAPDDCMDIMKKWYNNYCFASDTQTVLLNSDMVLYFISNSMKGTTIPEDLIDQNVKIDYNKLRYLVTIDKQLNGNFSRLKDIIEKQKIPSKIKKAFQFRS
;
A
#
# COMPACT_ATOMS: atom_id res chain seq x y z
N MET A 1 -2.74 -30.34 -5.24
CA MET A 1 -2.76 -28.88 -5.02
C MET A 1 -4.22 -28.48 -4.82
N ILE A 2 -4.60 -27.98 -3.64
CA ILE A 2 -5.97 -27.48 -3.42
C ILE A 2 -6.12 -26.25 -4.29
N PRO A 3 -7.11 -26.16 -5.21
CA PRO A 3 -7.26 -24.98 -6.03
C PRO A 3 -7.72 -23.82 -5.13
N TYR A 4 -6.84 -22.85 -4.91
CA TYR A 4 -7.19 -21.61 -4.22
C TYR A 4 -8.43 -20.98 -4.89
N PHE A 5 -9.34 -20.44 -4.07
CA PHE A 5 -10.57 -19.77 -4.50
C PHE A 5 -11.61 -20.64 -5.22
N LYS A 6 -11.46 -21.98 -5.30
CA LYS A 6 -12.40 -22.85 -6.03
C LYS A 6 -13.88 -22.59 -5.72
N ASP A 7 -14.17 -22.41 -4.44
CA ASP A 7 -15.55 -22.30 -3.94
C ASP A 7 -16.03 -20.85 -3.81
N THR A 8 -15.23 -19.87 -4.27
CA THR A 8 -15.61 -18.46 -4.27
C THR A 8 -16.15 -18.03 -5.63
N PHE A 9 -16.83 -16.89 -5.67
CA PHE A 9 -17.36 -16.32 -6.92
C PHE A 9 -16.29 -16.22 -8.01
N ILE A 10 -15.08 -15.74 -7.70
CA ILE A 10 -14.01 -15.54 -8.67
C ILE A 10 -13.39 -16.86 -9.16
N GLY A 11 -13.43 -17.93 -8.35
CA GLY A 11 -13.01 -19.26 -8.78
C GLY A 11 -13.94 -19.87 -9.83
N GLN A 12 -15.24 -19.64 -9.65
CA GLN A 12 -16.30 -20.11 -10.55
C GLN A 12 -16.49 -19.19 -11.77
N ASN A 13 -16.15 -17.91 -11.65
CA ASN A 13 -16.27 -16.89 -12.70
C ASN A 13 -14.89 -16.28 -13.01
N PRO A 14 -13.98 -17.04 -13.65
CA PRO A 14 -12.63 -16.57 -13.90
C PRO A 14 -12.64 -15.38 -14.88
N THR A 15 -11.89 -14.34 -14.55
CA THR A 15 -11.71 -13.20 -15.46
C THR A 15 -10.87 -13.62 -16.68
N PRO A 16 -10.94 -12.87 -17.80
CA PRO A 16 -10.05 -13.07 -18.94
C PRO A 16 -8.57 -13.07 -18.56
N ASN A 17 -8.21 -12.44 -17.43
CA ASN A 17 -6.86 -12.27 -16.94
C ASN A 17 -6.34 -13.40 -16.02
N LYS A 18 -7.14 -14.45 -15.79
CA LYS A 18 -6.74 -15.59 -14.95
C LYS A 18 -5.40 -16.18 -15.41
N ASN A 19 -4.44 -16.27 -14.49
CA ASN A 19 -3.10 -16.83 -14.70
C ASN A 19 -2.29 -16.21 -15.85
N ARG A 20 -2.60 -14.97 -16.26
CA ARG A 20 -1.87 -14.30 -17.36
C ARG A 20 -0.61 -13.57 -16.93
N TYR A 21 -0.46 -13.27 -15.65
CA TYR A 21 0.57 -12.37 -15.15
C TYR A 21 1.63 -13.10 -14.33
N MET A 22 2.89 -12.77 -14.61
CA MET A 22 3.97 -12.94 -13.64
C MET A 22 3.92 -11.79 -12.64
N THR A 23 4.21 -12.05 -11.37
CA THR A 23 4.11 -11.05 -10.31
C THR A 23 5.49 -10.64 -9.80
N LEU A 24 5.76 -9.34 -9.79
CA LEU A 24 6.96 -8.73 -9.21
C LEU A 24 6.55 -7.83 -8.06
N ALA A 25 6.90 -8.18 -6.82
CA ALA A 25 6.45 -7.43 -5.65
C ALA A 25 7.64 -6.84 -4.91
N PHE A 26 7.60 -5.53 -4.70
CA PHE A 26 8.49 -4.79 -3.83
C PHE A 26 7.76 -4.40 -2.55
N ASN A 27 8.47 -4.43 -1.42
CA ASN A 27 8.06 -3.87 -0.15
C ASN A 27 9.19 -2.96 0.34
N PHE A 28 9.00 -1.65 0.21
CA PHE A 28 10.00 -0.65 0.56
C PHE A 28 10.15 -0.42 2.07
N ALA A 29 9.37 -1.10 2.92
CA ALA A 29 9.67 -1.27 4.33
C ALA A 29 11.06 -1.88 4.57
N MET A 30 11.53 -2.70 3.62
CA MET A 30 12.78 -3.45 3.71
C MET A 30 14.01 -2.64 3.29
N VAL A 31 13.85 -1.36 2.93
CA VAL A 31 14.94 -0.47 2.54
C VAL A 31 15.43 0.30 3.77
N ASP A 32 16.74 0.26 4.06
CA ASP A 32 17.34 1.05 5.14
C ASP A 32 17.12 2.56 4.88
N PRO A 33 16.35 3.25 5.74
CA PRO A 33 15.98 4.64 5.50
C PRO A 33 17.08 5.64 5.87
N LYS A 34 18.27 5.19 6.30
CA LYS A 34 19.38 6.10 6.58
C LYS A 34 19.81 6.83 5.32
N PHE A 35 19.62 8.15 5.30
CA PHE A 35 19.86 9.00 4.13
C PHE A 35 21.19 8.72 3.41
N ASP A 36 22.30 8.64 4.16
CA ASP A 36 23.64 8.47 3.57
C ASP A 36 23.85 7.10 2.89
N ARG A 37 22.93 6.14 3.08
CA ARG A 37 23.00 4.77 2.52
C ARG A 37 21.73 4.33 1.81
N VAL A 38 20.69 5.16 1.80
CA VAL A 38 19.36 4.77 1.30
C VAL A 38 19.42 4.41 -0.19
N GLN A 39 20.24 5.11 -0.97
CA GLN A 39 20.41 4.83 -2.39
C GLN A 39 21.02 3.44 -2.62
N ASP A 40 22.09 3.09 -1.91
CA ASP A 40 22.72 1.77 -2.02
C ASP A 40 21.82 0.66 -1.47
N ALA A 41 21.11 0.94 -0.37
CA ALA A 41 20.14 0.01 0.20
C ALA A 41 18.99 -0.26 -0.77
N PHE A 42 18.47 0.78 -1.40
CA PHE A 42 17.42 0.69 -2.41
C PHE A 42 17.89 -0.11 -3.64
N GLN A 43 19.06 0.22 -4.20
CA GLN A 43 19.60 -0.50 -5.36
C GLN A 43 19.81 -1.98 -5.07
N ARG A 44 20.44 -2.31 -3.94
CA ARG A 44 20.66 -3.70 -3.53
C ARG A 44 19.35 -4.44 -3.27
N TYR A 45 18.35 -3.79 -2.68
CA TYR A 45 17.03 -4.38 -2.45
C TYR A 45 16.35 -4.72 -3.77
N VAL A 46 16.25 -3.74 -4.68
CA VAL A 46 15.62 -3.92 -6.00
C VAL A 46 16.35 -5.00 -6.80
N ASP A 47 17.68 -5.00 -6.80
CA ASP A 47 18.49 -6.03 -7.45
C ASP A 47 18.15 -7.45 -6.96
N ASN A 48 18.11 -7.64 -5.64
CA ASN A 48 17.78 -8.93 -5.04
C ASN A 48 16.39 -9.43 -5.45
N ILE A 49 15.40 -8.54 -5.45
CA ILE A 49 14.03 -8.89 -5.83
C ILE A 49 13.92 -9.23 -7.32
N ILE A 50 14.64 -8.52 -8.20
CA ILE A 50 14.71 -8.87 -9.64
C ILE A 50 15.36 -10.23 -9.84
N ASN A 51 16.46 -10.51 -9.13
CA ASN A 51 17.14 -11.80 -9.21
C ASN A 51 16.25 -12.96 -8.71
N ASP A 52 15.48 -12.74 -7.65
CA ASP A 52 14.49 -13.71 -7.16
C ASP A 52 13.34 -13.92 -8.16
N PHE A 53 12.82 -12.84 -8.76
CA PHE A 53 11.82 -12.91 -9.82
C PHE A 53 12.29 -13.77 -11.01
N LEU A 54 13.52 -13.56 -11.49
CA LEU A 54 14.09 -14.35 -12.58
C LEU A 54 14.22 -15.83 -12.21
N LYS A 55 14.58 -16.15 -10.97
CA LYS A 55 14.63 -17.55 -10.49
C LYS A 55 13.24 -18.17 -10.44
N ARG A 56 12.25 -17.45 -9.89
CA ARG A 56 10.85 -17.91 -9.78
C ARG A 56 10.25 -18.22 -11.14
N TYR A 57 10.52 -17.38 -12.14
CA TYR A 57 9.94 -17.47 -13.47
C TYR A 57 10.92 -17.98 -14.53
N GLN A 58 12.02 -18.63 -14.14
CA GLN A 58 13.12 -19.03 -15.03
C GLN A 58 12.68 -19.80 -16.28
N GLN A 59 11.58 -20.53 -16.22
CA GLN A 59 11.03 -21.29 -17.35
C GLN A 59 10.53 -20.41 -18.51
N TYR A 60 10.30 -19.11 -18.27
CA TYR A 60 9.86 -18.13 -19.26
C TYR A 60 11.01 -17.27 -19.81
N PHE A 61 12.24 -17.48 -19.35
CA PHE A 61 13.41 -16.68 -19.71
C PHE A 61 14.54 -17.57 -20.22
N ASP A 62 15.14 -17.19 -21.35
CA ASP A 62 16.34 -17.86 -21.85
C ASP A 62 17.51 -17.69 -20.87
N LYS A 63 18.36 -18.72 -20.76
CA LYS A 63 19.54 -18.66 -19.87
C LYS A 63 20.44 -17.45 -20.17
N GLN A 64 20.57 -17.11 -21.45
CA GLN A 64 21.35 -15.95 -21.89
C GLN A 64 20.78 -14.63 -21.32
N ILE A 65 19.47 -14.39 -21.47
CA ILE A 65 18.88 -13.13 -20.97
C ILE A 65 18.93 -13.05 -19.43
N ILE A 66 18.78 -14.18 -18.73
CA ILE A 66 18.94 -14.23 -17.28
C ILE A 66 20.35 -13.76 -16.89
N THR A 67 21.40 -14.28 -17.54
CA THR A 67 22.78 -13.86 -17.30
C THR A 67 22.99 -12.38 -17.65
N GLU A 68 22.47 -11.91 -18.79
CA GLU A 68 22.59 -10.50 -19.19
C GLU A 68 21.93 -9.52 -18.21
N ILE A 69 20.78 -9.88 -17.63
CA ILE A 69 20.13 -9.09 -16.59
C ILE A 69 20.92 -9.18 -15.28
N GLN A 70 21.34 -10.38 -14.86
CA GLN A 70 22.09 -10.56 -13.61
C GLN A 70 23.44 -9.84 -13.60
N SER A 71 24.10 -9.77 -14.75
CA SER A 71 25.41 -9.12 -14.91
C SER A 71 25.36 -7.60 -15.11
N ALA A 72 24.18 -7.00 -15.32
CA ALA A 72 24.07 -5.54 -15.43
C ALA A 72 24.47 -4.85 -14.12
N ALA A 73 25.17 -3.73 -14.22
CA ALA A 73 25.75 -3.06 -13.06
C ALA A 73 24.72 -2.22 -12.28
N PHE A 74 23.74 -1.67 -12.97
CA PHE A 74 22.75 -0.75 -12.40
C PHE A 74 21.33 -1.30 -12.50
N ILE A 75 20.50 -0.98 -11.51
CA ILE A 75 19.13 -1.51 -11.42
C ILE A 75 18.23 -1.03 -12.57
N ASP A 76 18.47 0.15 -13.12
CA ASP A 76 17.69 0.70 -14.22
C ASP A 76 17.93 -0.10 -15.51
N GLU A 77 19.18 -0.44 -15.79
CA GLU A 77 19.55 -1.35 -16.88
C GLU A 77 18.89 -2.73 -16.71
N LYS A 78 18.88 -3.28 -15.49
CA LYS A 78 18.22 -4.56 -15.17
C LYS A 78 16.72 -4.52 -15.48
N ILE A 79 16.05 -3.48 -14.96
CA ILE A 79 14.62 -3.25 -15.13
C ILE A 79 14.29 -3.08 -16.62
N GLN A 80 15.05 -2.26 -17.35
CA GLN A 80 14.85 -2.06 -18.78
C GLN A 80 14.99 -3.37 -19.56
N LYS A 81 16.09 -4.10 -19.38
CA LYS A 81 16.31 -5.39 -20.08
C LYS A 81 15.21 -6.40 -19.78
N LEU A 82 14.81 -6.52 -18.52
CA LEU A 82 13.73 -7.40 -18.08
C LEU A 82 12.42 -7.08 -18.83
N PHE A 83 11.96 -5.83 -18.76
CA PHE A 83 10.65 -5.47 -19.30
C PHE A 83 10.63 -5.37 -20.83
N LEU A 84 11.75 -5.03 -21.47
CA LEU A 84 11.89 -5.11 -22.92
C LEU A 84 11.90 -6.57 -23.41
N TYR A 85 12.52 -7.49 -22.68
CA TYR A 85 12.42 -8.92 -23.00
C TYR A 85 10.98 -9.42 -22.85
N CYS A 86 10.31 -9.06 -21.75
CA CYS A 86 8.91 -9.41 -21.55
C CYS A 86 8.01 -8.90 -22.68
N ALA A 87 8.16 -7.63 -23.08
CA ALA A 87 7.40 -7.04 -24.18
C ALA A 87 7.57 -7.81 -25.49
N ARG A 88 8.82 -8.09 -25.90
CA ARG A 88 9.13 -8.82 -27.15
C ARG A 88 8.56 -10.24 -27.18
N ASN A 89 8.48 -10.89 -26.01
CA ASN A 89 8.00 -12.26 -25.87
C ASN A 89 6.53 -12.35 -25.42
N GLN A 90 5.80 -11.23 -25.44
CA GLN A 90 4.39 -11.16 -25.03
C GLN A 90 4.14 -11.68 -23.60
N LEU A 91 5.16 -11.58 -22.74
CA LEU A 91 5.08 -11.90 -21.33
C LEU A 91 4.58 -10.68 -20.57
N LYS A 92 3.61 -10.87 -19.69
CA LYS A 92 2.99 -9.79 -18.93
C LYS A 92 3.36 -9.86 -17.46
N VAL A 93 3.87 -8.76 -16.94
CA VAL A 93 4.22 -8.60 -15.53
C VAL A 93 3.26 -7.62 -14.87
N TYR A 94 2.72 -8.03 -13.72
CA TYR A 94 2.04 -7.14 -12.78
C TYR A 94 3.03 -6.83 -11.64
N MET A 95 3.43 -5.57 -11.52
CA MET A 95 4.28 -5.11 -10.44
C MET A 95 3.45 -4.53 -9.27
N PHE A 96 3.82 -4.94 -8.06
CA PHE A 96 3.31 -4.43 -6.79
C PHE A 96 4.42 -3.66 -6.08
N ILE A 97 4.11 -2.48 -5.53
CA ILE A 97 5.03 -1.70 -4.70
C ILE A 97 4.30 -1.35 -3.41
N ASP A 98 4.66 -2.02 -2.34
CA ASP A 98 4.13 -1.74 -1.00
C ASP A 98 5.06 -0.82 -0.22
N GLU A 99 4.46 -0.05 0.68
CA GLU A 99 5.11 0.97 1.51
C GLU A 99 6.02 1.93 0.71
N TYR A 100 5.55 2.40 -0.46
CA TYR A 100 6.40 3.17 -1.38
C TYR A 100 7.01 4.44 -0.75
N ASP A 101 6.36 4.98 0.27
CA ASP A 101 6.70 6.22 0.96
C ASP A 101 7.42 5.98 2.31
N ASN A 102 7.65 4.74 2.72
CA ASN A 102 8.11 4.45 4.08
C ASN A 102 9.49 5.07 4.40
N PHE A 103 10.48 4.83 3.53
CA PHE A 103 11.82 5.39 3.77
C PHE A 103 11.87 6.90 3.50
N THR A 104 11.09 7.41 2.55
CA THR A 104 11.04 8.86 2.28
C THR A 104 10.40 9.60 3.44
N ASN A 105 9.32 9.06 4.02
CA ASN A 105 8.72 9.56 5.26
C ASN A 105 9.75 9.55 6.39
N THR A 106 10.48 8.44 6.58
CA THR A 106 11.51 8.35 7.63
C THR A 106 12.63 9.38 7.44
N ILE A 107 13.05 9.64 6.21
CA ILE A 107 14.07 10.66 5.92
C ILE A 107 13.51 12.06 6.18
N LEU A 108 12.27 12.32 5.78
CA LEU A 108 11.60 13.58 6.06
C LEU A 108 11.50 13.84 7.56
N THR A 109 11.20 12.81 8.36
CA THR A 109 11.05 12.92 9.82
C THR A 109 12.39 13.07 10.55
N THR A 110 13.42 12.32 10.14
CA THR A 110 14.71 12.23 10.86
C THR A 110 15.77 13.18 10.34
N SER A 111 15.79 13.42 9.03
CA SER A 111 16.87 14.08 8.29
C SER A 111 16.44 15.42 7.70
N GLY A 112 15.15 15.73 7.73
CA GLY A 112 14.57 17.01 7.35
C GLY A 112 14.26 17.15 5.86
N LYS A 113 13.63 18.29 5.54
CA LYS A 113 13.04 18.61 4.23
C LYS A 113 14.05 18.62 3.06
N ASN A 114 15.24 19.16 3.26
CA ASN A 114 16.24 19.27 2.18
C ASN A 114 16.69 17.89 1.70
N LYS A 115 17.07 17.01 2.63
CA LYS A 115 17.45 15.63 2.34
C LYS A 115 16.31 14.83 1.71
N TYR A 116 15.08 15.05 2.16
CA TYR A 116 13.91 14.46 1.50
C TYR A 116 13.82 14.88 0.02
N TYR A 117 13.95 16.18 -0.29
CA TYR A 117 13.87 16.67 -1.67
C TYR A 117 15.02 16.22 -2.56
N GLU A 118 16.24 16.05 -2.02
CA GLU A 118 17.37 15.49 -2.76
C GLU A 118 17.06 14.09 -3.32
N LEU A 119 16.15 13.33 -2.71
CA LEU A 119 15.73 12.01 -3.19
C LEU A 119 14.52 12.04 -4.11
N THR A 120 13.57 12.94 -3.85
CA THR A 120 12.23 12.92 -4.46
C THR A 120 12.02 13.96 -5.56
N GLN A 121 12.88 14.98 -5.66
CA GLN A 121 12.75 16.08 -6.63
C GLN A 121 13.94 16.16 -7.60
N GLY A 122 13.77 16.89 -8.71
CA GLY A 122 14.83 17.13 -9.68
C GLY A 122 15.44 15.86 -10.27
N GLU A 123 16.74 15.67 -10.04
CA GLU A 123 17.54 14.50 -10.46
C GLU A 123 17.58 13.37 -9.42
N GLY A 124 16.72 13.44 -8.40
CA GLY A 124 16.70 12.48 -7.30
C GLY A 124 16.52 11.02 -7.76
N PRO A 125 17.29 10.06 -7.21
CA PRO A 125 17.30 8.67 -7.67
C PRO A 125 15.93 7.99 -7.54
N PHE A 126 15.13 8.38 -6.55
CA PHE A 126 13.81 7.78 -6.35
C PHE A 126 12.79 8.27 -7.38
N ARG A 127 12.85 9.56 -7.73
CA ARG A 127 12.06 10.12 -8.83
C ARG A 127 12.41 9.47 -10.17
N TYR A 128 13.69 9.26 -10.43
CA TYR A 128 14.16 8.57 -11.63
C TYR A 128 13.60 7.14 -11.74
N PHE A 129 13.56 6.40 -10.63
CA PHE A 129 12.99 5.05 -10.59
C PHE A 129 11.52 5.02 -11.06
N PHE A 130 10.67 5.91 -10.55
CA PHE A 130 9.26 5.96 -10.99
C PHE A 130 9.11 6.46 -12.44
N ASN A 131 9.93 7.42 -12.87
CA ASN A 131 9.99 7.83 -14.28
C ASN A 131 10.26 6.64 -15.20
N LEU A 132 11.23 5.80 -14.82
CA LEU A 132 11.57 4.58 -15.54
C LEU A 132 10.37 3.62 -15.63
N LEU A 133 9.70 3.35 -14.50
CA LEU A 133 8.52 2.48 -14.48
C LEU A 133 7.38 3.02 -15.34
N LYS A 134 7.14 4.34 -15.30
CA LYS A 134 6.15 4.99 -16.18
C LYS A 134 6.50 4.79 -17.64
N GLY A 135 7.76 5.06 -18.01
CA GLY A 135 8.23 4.92 -19.38
C GLY A 135 7.99 3.51 -19.91
N LEU A 136 8.34 2.49 -19.11
CA LEU A 136 8.16 1.09 -19.46
C LEU A 136 6.68 0.70 -19.57
N THR A 137 5.84 1.15 -18.64
CA THR A 137 4.39 0.86 -18.66
C THR A 137 3.68 1.47 -19.86
N SER A 138 4.19 2.59 -20.38
CA SER A 138 3.57 3.34 -21.49
C SER A 138 3.95 2.81 -22.89
N MET A 139 4.78 1.78 -22.98
CA MET A 139 5.21 1.23 -24.27
C MET A 139 4.10 0.38 -24.91
N PRO A 140 3.99 0.35 -26.26
CA PRO A 140 3.15 -0.62 -26.96
C PRO A 140 3.55 -2.05 -26.54
N ASP A 141 2.55 -2.88 -26.25
CA ASP A 141 2.76 -4.25 -25.77
C ASP A 141 3.72 -4.36 -24.58
N SER A 142 3.71 -3.36 -23.69
CA SER A 142 4.57 -3.30 -22.51
C SER A 142 4.63 -4.63 -21.76
N GLY A 143 5.85 -5.04 -21.41
CA GLY A 143 6.10 -6.17 -20.53
C GLY A 143 5.70 -5.87 -19.08
N LEU A 144 5.73 -4.59 -18.68
CA LEU A 144 5.17 -4.09 -17.43
C LEU A 144 3.73 -3.63 -17.69
N ASP A 145 2.76 -4.51 -17.47
CA ASP A 145 1.37 -4.30 -17.90
C ASP A 145 0.56 -3.52 -16.87
N LYS A 146 0.83 -3.76 -15.58
CA LYS A 146 0.08 -3.18 -14.47
C LYS A 146 1.01 -2.83 -13.30
N LEU A 147 0.66 -1.75 -12.62
CA LEU A 147 1.28 -1.29 -11.39
C LEU A 147 0.20 -1.15 -10.31
N PHE A 148 0.47 -1.66 -9.12
CA PHE A 148 -0.35 -1.45 -7.94
C PHE A 148 0.56 -1.00 -6.80
N ILE A 149 0.27 0.18 -6.24
CA ILE A 149 1.17 0.86 -5.33
C ILE A 149 0.40 1.23 -4.06
N THR A 150 0.96 0.90 -2.90
CA THR A 150 0.36 1.14 -1.58
C THR A 150 1.34 1.87 -0.67
N GLY A 151 0.80 2.75 0.17
CA GLY A 151 1.57 3.60 1.08
C GLY A 151 0.64 4.47 1.93
N VAL A 152 1.21 5.27 2.82
CA VAL A 152 0.46 6.03 3.84
C VAL A 152 0.30 7.51 3.47
N SER A 153 1.28 8.08 2.78
CA SER A 153 1.48 9.51 2.55
C SER A 153 1.49 9.85 1.07
N PRO A 154 0.51 10.64 0.58
CA PRO A 154 0.48 11.08 -0.81
C PRO A 154 1.62 12.06 -1.13
N ILE A 155 2.31 12.64 -0.13
CA ILE A 155 3.34 13.68 -0.31
C ILE A 155 4.47 13.20 -1.23
N THR A 156 4.98 11.99 -0.97
CA THR A 156 6.03 11.39 -1.81
C THR A 156 5.50 11.10 -3.21
N MET A 157 4.23 10.72 -3.34
CA MET A 157 3.63 10.49 -4.64
C MET A 157 3.50 11.83 -5.38
N ASP A 158 3.00 12.92 -4.79
CA ASP A 158 2.92 14.24 -5.45
C ASP A 158 4.28 14.77 -5.92
N ASP A 159 5.33 14.62 -5.10
CA ASP A 159 6.69 15.07 -5.43
C ASP A 159 7.34 14.23 -6.55
N VAL A 160 7.03 12.94 -6.59
CA VAL A 160 7.54 11.98 -7.58
C VAL A 160 6.62 11.87 -8.81
N THR A 161 5.34 12.23 -8.73
CA THR A 161 4.30 12.02 -9.76
C THR A 161 4.26 13.05 -10.86
N SER A 162 4.89 14.22 -10.73
CA SER A 162 5.24 14.94 -11.97
C SER A 162 5.98 14.01 -12.96
N GLY A 163 6.64 12.97 -12.44
CA GLY A 163 7.15 11.81 -13.18
C GLY A 163 6.24 10.58 -13.35
N PHE A 164 5.15 10.41 -12.59
CA PHE A 164 4.31 9.19 -12.51
C PHE A 164 2.79 9.46 -12.68
N ASN A 165 2.37 10.42 -13.52
CA ASN A 165 0.96 10.73 -13.84
C ASN A 165 0.19 9.65 -14.65
N ILE A 166 0.46 8.36 -14.44
CA ILE A 166 -0.24 7.25 -15.13
C ILE A 166 -1.09 6.39 -14.21
N GLY A 167 -1.06 6.66 -12.90
CA GLY A 167 -1.82 5.92 -11.90
C GLY A 167 -3.14 6.61 -11.57
N ASP A 168 -4.20 5.82 -11.45
CA ASP A 168 -5.46 6.25 -10.87
C ASP A 168 -5.40 6.12 -9.33
N ASN A 169 -5.56 7.23 -8.62
CA ASN A 169 -5.68 7.18 -7.15
C ASN A 169 -7.10 6.75 -6.77
N VAL A 170 -7.21 5.52 -6.28
CA VAL A 170 -8.48 4.90 -5.89
C VAL A 170 -8.74 4.93 -4.39
N SER A 171 -7.87 5.55 -3.57
CA SER A 171 -7.97 5.50 -2.10
C SER A 171 -9.29 6.04 -1.53
N LEU A 172 -10.01 6.87 -2.30
CA LEU A 172 -11.31 7.45 -1.93
C LEU A 172 -12.45 6.97 -2.85
N ASP A 173 -12.23 5.93 -3.64
CA ASP A 173 -13.26 5.35 -4.52
C ASP A 173 -14.25 4.51 -3.70
N ALA A 174 -15.52 4.87 -3.77
CA ALA A 174 -16.61 4.19 -3.06
C ALA A 174 -16.71 2.70 -3.39
N ASN A 175 -16.35 2.30 -4.62
CA ASN A 175 -16.44 0.91 -5.06
C ASN A 175 -15.46 -0.02 -4.33
N ILE A 176 -14.42 0.54 -3.71
CA ILE A 176 -13.43 -0.22 -2.94
C ILE A 176 -13.42 0.14 -1.45
N ASN A 177 -14.38 0.93 -0.98
CA ASN A 177 -14.44 1.34 0.42
C ASN A 177 -14.38 0.11 1.35
N GLU A 178 -15.22 -0.89 1.11
CA GLU A 178 -15.31 -2.12 1.90
C GLU A 178 -14.06 -3.00 1.85
N VAL A 179 -13.12 -2.77 0.92
CA VAL A 179 -11.83 -3.49 0.90
C VAL A 179 -10.92 -3.05 2.06
N MET A 180 -11.15 -1.86 2.61
CA MET A 180 -10.25 -1.22 3.59
C MET A 180 -10.55 -1.58 5.06
N GLY A 181 -11.53 -2.45 5.32
CA GLY A 181 -11.92 -2.83 6.67
C GLY A 181 -13.03 -3.87 6.67
N PHE A 182 -13.61 -4.14 7.83
CA PHE A 182 -14.76 -5.05 7.93
C PHE A 182 -16.06 -4.28 8.04
N THR A 183 -17.09 -4.77 7.36
CA THR A 183 -18.47 -4.33 7.61
C THR A 183 -18.98 -4.86 8.95
N GLU A 184 -20.06 -4.25 9.46
CA GLU A 184 -20.75 -4.77 10.65
C GLU A 184 -21.24 -6.22 10.43
N SER A 185 -21.72 -6.53 9.23
CA SER A 185 -22.21 -7.87 8.88
C SER A 185 -21.10 -8.91 8.90
N GLU A 186 -19.95 -8.64 8.25
CA GLU A 186 -18.80 -9.55 8.26
C GLU A 186 -18.25 -9.75 9.67
N THR A 187 -18.19 -8.67 10.45
CA THR A 187 -17.73 -8.72 11.85
C THR A 187 -18.68 -9.58 12.69
N MET A 188 -20.00 -9.40 12.54
CA MET A 188 -20.99 -10.22 13.24
C MET A 188 -20.90 -11.70 12.84
N GLU A 189 -20.73 -11.97 11.54
CA GLU A 189 -20.57 -13.34 11.04
C GLU A 189 -19.34 -14.03 11.65
N MET A 190 -18.20 -13.34 11.72
CA MET A 190 -17.00 -13.85 12.38
C MET A 190 -17.21 -14.11 13.88
N LEU A 191 -17.87 -13.19 14.60
CA LEU A 191 -18.16 -13.35 16.02
C LEU A 191 -19.07 -14.57 16.26
N CYS A 192 -20.16 -14.68 15.49
CA CYS A 192 -21.07 -15.81 15.53
C CYS A 192 -20.37 -17.14 15.24
N TYR A 193 -19.49 -17.18 14.24
CA TYR A 193 -18.72 -18.37 13.89
C TYR A 193 -17.88 -18.87 15.07
N TYR A 194 -17.08 -17.99 15.71
CA TYR A 194 -16.24 -18.40 16.84
C TYR A 194 -17.06 -18.70 18.11
N TYR A 195 -18.18 -18.01 18.31
CA TYR A 195 -19.10 -18.30 19.42
C TYR A 195 -19.74 -19.68 19.27
N GLN A 196 -20.28 -20.00 18.10
CA GLN A 196 -20.88 -21.32 17.80
C GLN A 196 -19.86 -22.46 17.88
N ALA A 197 -18.59 -22.19 17.56
CA ALA A 197 -17.48 -23.12 17.73
C ALA A 197 -17.01 -23.28 19.19
N ASN A 198 -17.66 -22.64 20.16
CA ASN A 198 -17.27 -22.57 21.58
C ASN A 198 -15.82 -22.07 21.78
N LYS A 199 -15.36 -21.18 20.90
CA LYS A 199 -14.03 -20.55 20.96
C LYS A 199 -14.10 -19.15 21.55
N LEU A 200 -15.19 -18.45 21.32
CA LEU A 200 -15.51 -17.17 21.94
C LEU A 200 -16.61 -17.39 22.97
N SER A 201 -16.36 -16.99 24.23
CA SER A 201 -17.35 -17.15 25.32
C SER A 201 -18.27 -15.93 25.48
N LEU A 202 -17.82 -14.76 25.01
CA LEU A 202 -18.59 -13.53 24.99
C LEU A 202 -19.70 -13.60 23.94
N ALA A 203 -20.89 -13.09 24.26
CA ALA A 203 -21.98 -13.04 23.30
C ALA A 203 -21.60 -12.15 22.09
N PRO A 204 -21.96 -12.54 20.86
CA PRO A 204 -21.66 -11.75 19.67
C PRO A 204 -22.19 -10.30 19.72
N ASP A 205 -23.41 -10.10 20.23
CA ASP A 205 -24.02 -8.77 20.35
C ASP A 205 -23.24 -7.87 21.33
N ASP A 206 -22.83 -8.39 22.49
CA ASP A 206 -22.02 -7.65 23.46
C ASP A 206 -20.66 -7.24 22.88
N CYS A 207 -20.03 -8.16 22.13
CA CYS A 207 -18.77 -7.86 21.43
C CYS A 207 -18.99 -6.74 20.39
N MET A 208 -20.07 -6.84 19.62
CA MET A 208 -20.39 -5.87 18.57
C MET A 208 -20.61 -4.47 19.15
N ASP A 209 -21.32 -4.35 20.28
CA ASP A 209 -21.54 -3.05 20.93
C ASP A 209 -20.22 -2.38 21.36
N ILE A 210 -19.26 -3.17 21.85
CA ILE A 210 -17.92 -2.67 22.17
C ILE A 210 -17.19 -2.25 20.90
N MET A 211 -17.16 -3.10 19.87
CA MET A 211 -16.48 -2.81 18.61
C MET A 211 -17.07 -1.58 17.90
N LYS A 212 -18.40 -1.40 17.95
CA LYS A 212 -19.08 -0.20 17.42
C LYS A 212 -18.66 1.08 18.12
N LYS A 213 -18.38 1.01 19.42
CA LYS A 213 -17.94 2.17 20.19
C LYS A 213 -16.48 2.52 19.96
N TRP A 214 -15.62 1.51 19.79
CA TRP A 214 -14.16 1.69 19.79
C TRP A 214 -13.50 1.61 18.42
N TYR A 215 -14.04 0.82 17.50
CA TYR A 215 -13.39 0.45 16.23
C TYR A 215 -14.14 0.95 14.99
N ASN A 216 -15.36 1.46 15.17
CA ASN A 216 -16.18 2.06 14.12
C ASN A 216 -15.68 3.47 13.75
N ASN A 217 -16.22 4.05 12.68
CA ASN A 217 -15.95 5.41 12.13
C ASN A 217 -14.95 5.50 10.97
N TYR A 218 -14.59 4.40 10.31
CA TYR A 218 -13.79 4.48 9.09
C TYR A 218 -14.72 4.55 7.88
N CYS A 219 -14.62 5.63 7.12
CA CYS A 219 -15.31 5.83 5.85
C CYS A 219 -14.36 6.62 4.95
N PHE A 220 -13.89 5.99 3.89
CA PHE A 220 -12.85 6.54 3.03
C PHE A 220 -13.43 7.26 1.81
N ALA A 221 -14.61 6.85 1.35
CA ALA A 221 -15.31 7.52 0.26
C ALA A 221 -16.41 8.46 0.80
N SER A 222 -16.48 9.69 0.31
CA SER A 222 -17.44 10.69 0.84
C SER A 222 -18.90 10.42 0.49
N ASP A 223 -19.14 9.54 -0.47
CA ASP A 223 -20.43 9.21 -1.09
C ASP A 223 -20.97 7.83 -0.66
N THR A 224 -20.30 7.15 0.30
CA THR A 224 -20.81 5.92 0.90
C THR A 224 -21.37 6.15 2.30
N GLN A 225 -22.41 5.37 2.63
CA GLN A 225 -22.96 5.28 3.99
C GLN A 225 -22.37 4.11 4.78
N THR A 226 -21.65 3.20 4.12
CA THR A 226 -21.04 2.04 4.76
C THR A 226 -19.86 2.49 5.62
N VAL A 227 -20.03 2.38 6.93
CA VAL A 227 -18.94 2.59 7.90
C VAL A 227 -18.28 1.25 8.19
N LEU A 228 -16.96 1.27 8.26
CA LEU A 228 -16.13 0.11 8.45
C LEU A 228 -15.55 0.08 9.86
N LEU A 229 -15.36 -1.13 10.36
CA LEU A 229 -14.56 -1.41 11.54
C LEU A 229 -13.11 -1.67 11.13
N ASN A 230 -12.17 -1.15 11.92
CA ASN A 230 -10.75 -1.44 11.74
C ASN A 230 -10.49 -2.95 11.92
N SER A 231 -10.00 -3.59 10.85
CA SER A 231 -9.78 -5.04 10.80
C SER A 231 -8.79 -5.52 11.86
N ASP A 232 -7.67 -4.83 12.04
CA ASP A 232 -6.66 -5.20 13.04
C ASP A 232 -7.22 -5.19 14.46
N MET A 233 -8.02 -4.18 14.81
CA MET A 233 -8.68 -4.07 16.11
C MET A 233 -9.71 -5.18 16.33
N VAL A 234 -10.51 -5.50 15.31
CA VAL A 234 -11.50 -6.59 15.37
C VAL A 234 -10.78 -7.92 15.59
N LEU A 235 -9.75 -8.21 14.80
CA LEU A 235 -8.97 -9.45 14.91
C LEU A 235 -8.22 -9.54 16.23
N TYR A 236 -7.65 -8.43 16.70
CA TYR A 236 -7.00 -8.33 18.01
C TYR A 236 -7.99 -8.65 19.14
N PHE A 237 -9.19 -8.05 19.12
CA PHE A 237 -10.20 -8.29 20.14
C PHE A 237 -10.61 -9.76 20.18
N ILE A 238 -10.97 -10.33 19.02
CA ILE A 238 -11.38 -11.74 18.92
C ILE A 238 -10.25 -12.66 19.42
N SER A 239 -9.02 -12.43 18.96
CA SER A 239 -7.85 -13.24 19.34
C SER A 239 -7.60 -13.23 20.85
N ASN A 240 -7.74 -12.08 21.52
CA ASN A 240 -7.54 -11.99 22.96
C ASN A 240 -8.73 -12.55 23.76
N SER A 241 -9.96 -12.30 23.32
CA SER A 241 -11.17 -12.88 23.93
C SER A 241 -11.34 -14.38 23.71
N MET A 242 -10.55 -14.98 22.81
CA MET A 242 -10.42 -16.44 22.70
C MET A 242 -9.42 -17.02 23.70
N LYS A 243 -8.48 -16.21 24.22
CA LYS A 243 -7.45 -16.66 25.19
C LYS A 243 -7.95 -16.54 26.63
N GLY A 244 -8.69 -15.49 26.94
CA GLY A 244 -9.36 -15.28 28.22
C GLY A 244 -10.87 -15.31 28.02
N THR A 245 -11.64 -15.82 28.99
CA THR A 245 -13.11 -15.85 28.92
C THR A 245 -13.75 -14.47 29.14
N THR A 246 -13.05 -13.39 28.80
CA THR A 246 -13.39 -12.02 29.15
C THR A 246 -13.02 -11.04 28.03
N ILE A 247 -13.55 -9.82 28.14
CA ILE A 247 -13.17 -8.69 27.29
C ILE A 247 -11.66 -8.41 27.48
N PRO A 248 -10.91 -8.04 26.43
CA PRO A 248 -9.49 -7.69 26.57
C PRO A 248 -9.33 -6.47 27.49
N GLU A 249 -8.31 -6.48 28.35
CA GLU A 249 -8.02 -5.35 29.24
C GLU A 249 -7.68 -4.08 28.45
N ASP A 250 -6.83 -4.22 27.44
CA ASP A 250 -6.54 -3.19 26.47
C ASP A 250 -7.43 -3.39 25.24
N LEU A 251 -8.27 -2.40 24.92
CA LEU A 251 -9.12 -2.47 23.72
C LEU A 251 -8.40 -1.96 22.46
N ILE A 252 -7.21 -1.39 22.57
CA ILE A 252 -6.47 -0.82 21.43
C ILE A 252 -5.12 -1.52 21.30
N ASP A 253 -4.92 -2.23 20.19
CA ASP A 253 -3.62 -2.78 19.79
C ASP A 253 -2.55 -1.66 19.76
N GLN A 254 -1.40 -1.94 20.36
CA GLN A 254 -0.24 -1.05 20.34
C GLN A 254 0.27 -0.80 18.92
N ASN A 255 0.14 -1.76 18.00
CA ASN A 255 0.58 -1.60 16.61
C ASN A 255 -0.16 -0.45 15.91
N VAL A 256 -1.49 -0.39 16.06
CA VAL A 256 -2.30 0.68 15.47
C VAL A 256 -2.02 2.04 16.13
N LYS A 257 -1.67 2.08 17.43
CA LYS A 257 -1.24 3.34 18.08
C LYS A 257 0.00 3.93 17.40
N ILE A 258 0.96 3.08 16.99
CA ILE A 258 2.17 3.52 16.31
C ILE A 258 1.84 4.12 14.94
N ASP A 259 0.94 3.50 14.18
CA ASP A 259 0.56 4.00 12.85
C ASP A 259 -0.24 5.30 12.90
N TYR A 260 -1.10 5.48 13.91
CA TYR A 260 -1.74 6.77 14.17
C TYR A 260 -0.74 7.89 14.47
N ASN A 261 0.33 7.60 15.20
CA ASN A 261 1.37 8.57 15.48
C ASN A 261 2.13 8.96 14.21
N LYS A 262 2.45 7.99 13.33
CA LYS A 262 3.03 8.26 12.01
C LYS A 262 2.13 9.17 11.18
N LEU A 263 0.84 8.85 11.08
CA LEU A 263 -0.16 9.66 10.35
C LEU A 263 -0.27 11.09 10.89
N ARG A 264 -0.42 11.26 12.22
CA ARG A 264 -0.50 12.58 12.86
C ARG A 264 0.76 13.41 12.63
N TYR A 265 1.91 12.77 12.67
CA TYR A 265 3.17 13.43 12.42
C TYR A 265 3.29 13.89 10.97
N LEU A 266 2.93 13.04 10.00
CA LEU A 266 2.94 13.39 8.57
C LEU A 266 2.00 14.55 8.26
N VAL A 267 0.79 14.56 8.83
CA VAL A 267 -0.15 15.69 8.78
C VAL A 267 0.47 16.98 9.34
N THR A 268 1.29 16.87 10.39
CA THR A 268 1.92 18.03 11.03
C THR A 268 3.07 18.58 10.19
N ILE A 269 3.84 17.70 9.54
CA ILE A 269 4.86 18.12 8.57
C ILE A 269 4.22 18.72 7.32
N ASP A 270 3.16 18.13 6.77
CA ASP A 270 2.46 18.67 5.59
C ASP A 270 1.98 20.11 5.81
N LYS A 271 1.47 20.42 7.02
CA LYS A 271 1.13 21.80 7.43
C LYS A 271 2.32 22.77 7.31
N GLN A 272 3.53 22.32 7.60
CA GLN A 272 4.77 23.11 7.48
C GLN A 272 5.28 23.17 6.04
N LEU A 273 4.94 22.19 5.20
CA LEU A 273 5.36 22.14 3.80
C LEU A 273 4.53 23.04 2.89
N ASN A 274 3.21 23.15 3.10
CA ASN A 274 2.30 23.77 2.12
C ASN A 274 1.27 24.78 2.67
N GLY A 275 1.36 25.21 3.93
CA GLY A 275 0.59 26.36 4.44
C GLY A 275 -0.95 26.28 4.39
N ASN A 276 -1.53 25.16 3.96
CA ASN A 276 -2.95 25.09 3.58
C ASN A 276 -3.78 24.05 4.36
N PHE A 277 -3.53 23.89 5.66
CA PHE A 277 -4.34 23.00 6.52
C PHE A 277 -4.59 23.54 7.94
N SER A 278 -5.01 24.81 8.03
CA SER A 278 -5.63 25.35 9.27
C SER A 278 -6.84 24.52 9.74
N ARG A 279 -7.47 23.75 8.84
CA ARG A 279 -8.66 22.92 9.11
C ARG A 279 -8.38 21.57 9.78
N LEU A 280 -7.15 21.04 9.74
CA LEU A 280 -6.81 19.78 10.42
C LEU A 280 -6.66 19.96 11.94
N LYS A 281 -6.39 21.20 12.40
CA LYS A 281 -6.45 21.54 13.82
C LYS A 281 -7.90 21.43 14.32
N ASP A 282 -8.85 21.92 13.53
CA ASP A 282 -10.28 21.78 13.82
C ASP A 282 -10.75 20.32 13.77
N ILE A 283 -10.19 19.44 12.92
CA ILE A 283 -10.55 18.00 12.89
C ILE A 283 -10.14 17.29 14.18
N ILE A 284 -8.93 17.58 14.69
CA ILE A 284 -8.41 17.00 15.94
C ILE A 284 -9.21 17.53 17.15
N GLU A 285 -9.67 18.79 17.10
CA GLU A 285 -10.43 19.43 18.17
C GLU A 285 -11.95 19.17 18.12
N LYS A 286 -12.55 18.94 16.93
CA LYS A 286 -14.02 18.92 16.72
C LYS A 286 -14.58 17.60 16.17
N GLN A 287 -13.75 16.59 15.91
CA GLN A 287 -14.10 15.22 15.51
C GLN A 287 -14.93 15.02 14.21
N LYS A 288 -15.49 16.05 13.55
CA LYS A 288 -16.04 15.99 12.17
C LYS A 288 -16.02 17.36 11.48
N ILE A 289 -15.75 17.41 10.16
CA ILE A 289 -16.07 18.57 9.29
C ILE A 289 -16.31 18.09 7.83
N PRO A 290 -17.36 18.55 7.12
CA PRO A 290 -17.48 18.35 5.67
C PRO A 290 -16.52 19.26 4.91
N SER A 291 -15.73 18.71 3.98
CA SER A 291 -14.79 19.47 3.16
C SER A 291 -14.91 19.10 1.68
N LYS A 292 -14.90 20.10 0.79
CA LYS A 292 -14.75 19.88 -0.65
C LYS A 292 -13.27 19.78 -1.01
N ILE A 293 -12.86 18.61 -1.49
CA ILE A 293 -11.50 18.35 -1.99
C ILE A 293 -11.32 19.04 -3.35
N LYS A 294 -10.26 19.85 -3.51
CA LYS A 294 -9.87 20.41 -4.81
C LYS A 294 -8.97 19.40 -5.54
N LYS A 295 -9.31 19.08 -6.79
CA LYS A 295 -8.65 18.04 -7.61
C LYS A 295 -7.30 18.45 -8.26
N ALA A 296 -6.78 19.66 -8.01
CA ALA A 296 -5.46 20.08 -8.47
C ALA A 296 -5.00 21.37 -7.75
N PHE A 297 -3.69 21.53 -7.58
CA PHE A 297 -3.07 22.78 -7.12
C PHE A 297 -3.26 23.88 -8.18
N GLN A 298 -3.88 25.00 -7.79
CA GLN A 298 -3.80 26.25 -8.54
C GLN A 298 -2.61 27.04 -7.99
N PHE A 299 -1.54 27.14 -8.77
CA PHE A 299 -0.51 28.14 -8.54
C PHE A 299 -1.14 29.53 -8.68
N ARG A 300 -1.05 30.36 -7.64
CA ARG A 300 -1.14 31.81 -7.82
C ARG A 300 0.29 32.34 -7.90
N SER A 301 0.57 32.98 -9.03
CA SER A 301 1.67 33.92 -9.25
C SER A 301 1.74 34.99 -8.18
#